data_AF-A0A2D5YS48-F1
#
_entry.id   AF-A0A2D5YS48-F1
#
_cell.length_a   1.000
_cell.length_b   1.000
_cell.length_c   1.000
_cell.angle_alpha   90.00
_cell.angle_beta   90.00
_cell.angle_gamma   90.00
#
_symmetry.space_group_name_H-M   'P 1'
#
loop_
_entity.id
_entity.type
_entity.pdbx_description
1 polymer ?
#
loop_
_entity_poly.entity_id
_entity_poly.type
_entity_poly.pdbx_seq_one_letter_code
_entity_poly.pdbx_strand_id
1 'polypeptide(L)'
;MLDADIDRYVTLLTRPIWGRVGEQVRKLALLYAISANHESPSIDQAAVQWASQFMMHQTRRMLFMAASHVADNPFHADCLKLKEKLRGAPGRRLSHSVLLKRMKLKAKYFRELIDTLVQQGEVKVVTTPRAGSPVVEYELIEGVK
;
A
#
# COMPACT_ATOMS: atom_id res chain seq x y z
N MET A 1 26.37 15.59 -17.84
CA MET A 1 26.58 14.23 -18.40
C MET A 1 25.67 13.18 -17.76
N LEU A 2 25.32 13.29 -16.47
CA LEU A 2 24.37 12.39 -15.80
C LEU A 2 22.88 12.63 -16.15
N ASP A 3 22.45 13.87 -16.42
CA ASP A 3 21.04 14.17 -16.76
C ASP A 3 20.59 13.60 -18.12
N ALA A 4 21.49 13.58 -19.11
CA ALA A 4 21.17 13.07 -20.44
C ALA A 4 20.93 11.55 -20.47
N ASP A 5 21.54 10.81 -19.54
CA ASP A 5 21.31 9.37 -19.39
C ASP A 5 20.00 9.08 -18.64
N ILE A 6 19.68 9.87 -17.61
CA ILE A 6 18.41 9.75 -16.88
C ILE A 6 17.21 9.99 -17.82
N ASP A 7 17.26 11.04 -18.65
CA ASP A 7 16.20 11.32 -19.62
C ASP A 7 16.08 10.25 -20.71
N ARG A 8 17.20 9.63 -21.12
CA ARG A 8 17.19 8.53 -22.08
C ARG A 8 16.58 7.26 -21.48
N TYR A 9 16.92 6.95 -20.23
CA TYR A 9 16.34 5.83 -19.48
C TYR A 9 14.85 6.03 -19.24
N VAL A 10 14.43 7.22 -18.81
CA VAL A 10 13.01 7.58 -18.64
C VAL A 10 12.26 7.49 -19.96
N THR A 11 12.82 7.98 -21.07
CA THR A 11 12.20 7.92 -22.40
C THR A 11 12.06 6.50 -22.95
N LEU A 12 13.05 5.63 -22.71
CA LEU A 12 13.02 4.23 -23.16
C LEU A 12 12.08 3.36 -22.32
N LEU A 13 11.97 3.61 -21.01
CA LEU A 13 11.06 2.89 -20.11
C LEU A 13 9.60 3.36 -20.24
N THR A 14 9.37 4.64 -20.55
CA THR A 14 8.01 5.18 -20.77
C THR A 14 7.39 4.73 -22.09
N ARG A 15 8.18 4.53 -23.15
CA ARG A 15 7.70 4.16 -24.50
C ARG A 15 6.82 2.89 -24.55
N PRO A 16 7.19 1.74 -23.96
CA PRO A 16 6.35 0.55 -23.95
C PRO A 16 5.11 0.68 -23.04
N ILE A 17 5.19 1.48 -21.98
CA ILE A 17 4.07 1.74 -21.07
C ILE A 17 3.00 2.58 -21.78
N TRP A 18 3.40 3.67 -22.44
CA TRP A 18 2.49 4.50 -23.23
C TRP A 18 1.95 3.76 -24.47
N GLY A 19 2.72 2.84 -25.04
CA GLY A 19 2.24 1.92 -26.08
C GLY A 19 1.06 1.07 -25.62
N ARG A 20 1.15 0.46 -24.43
CA ARG A 20 0.06 -0.34 -23.84
C ARG A 20 -1.16 0.52 -23.48
N VAL A 21 -0.94 1.71 -22.91
CA VAL A 21 -2.05 2.63 -22.60
C VAL A 21 -2.80 3.01 -23.87
N GLY A 22 -2.09 3.36 -24.94
CA GLY A 22 -2.72 3.69 -26.24
C GLY A 22 -3.49 2.52 -26.86
N GLU A 23 -2.99 1.28 -26.72
CA GLU A 23 -3.69 0.08 -27.18
C GLU A 23 -4.99 -0.16 -26.40
N GLN A 24 -4.95 -0.04 -25.07
CA GLN A 24 -6.12 -0.24 -24.22
C GLN A 24 -7.19 0.85 -24.45
N VAL A 25 -6.78 2.10 -24.67
CA VAL A 25 -7.70 3.20 -25.02
C VAL A 25 -8.44 2.88 -26.31
N ARG A 26 -7.77 2.38 -27.35
CA ARG A 26 -8.44 2.01 -28.63
C ARG A 26 -9.44 0.87 -28.45
N LYS A 27 -9.10 -0.15 -27.66
CA LYS A 27 -10.00 -1.28 -27.36
C LYS A 27 -11.25 -0.81 -26.61
N LEU A 28 -11.08 0.04 -25.60
CA LEU A 28 -12.20 0.60 -24.83
C LEU A 28 -13.06 1.54 -25.65
N ALA A 29 -12.46 2.37 -26.51
CA ALA A 29 -13.21 3.24 -27.41
C ALA A 29 -14.05 2.43 -28.41
N LEU A 30 -13.51 1.32 -28.93
CA LEU A 30 -14.27 0.41 -29.79
C LEU A 30 -15.44 -0.26 -29.05
N LEU A 31 -15.22 -0.73 -27.82
CA LEU A 31 -16.28 -1.31 -26.99
C LEU A 31 -17.39 -0.29 -26.71
N TYR A 32 -17.02 0.96 -26.41
CA TYR A 32 -17.97 2.04 -26.25
C TYR A 32 -18.77 2.27 -27.53
N ALA A 33 -18.11 2.37 -28.69
CA ALA A 33 -18.75 2.58 -29.98
C ALA A 33 -19.75 1.46 -30.32
N ILE A 34 -19.38 0.19 -30.09
CA ILE A 34 -20.27 -0.96 -30.29
C ILE A 34 -21.47 -0.91 -29.34
N SER A 35 -21.24 -0.51 -28.08
CA SER A 35 -22.33 -0.38 -27.11
C SER A 35 -23.31 0.74 -27.44
N ALA A 36 -22.82 1.81 -28.07
CA ALA A 36 -23.64 2.94 -28.49
C ALA A 36 -24.41 2.65 -29.79
N ASN A 37 -23.77 1.97 -30.75
CA ASN A 37 -24.41 1.49 -31.97
C ASN A 37 -23.70 0.23 -32.49
N HIS A 38 -24.36 -0.91 -32.36
CA HIS A 38 -23.82 -2.21 -32.77
C HIS A 38 -24.00 -2.50 -34.27
N GLU A 39 -24.93 -1.81 -34.95
CA GLU A 39 -25.18 -2.01 -36.39
C GLU A 39 -24.14 -1.29 -37.26
N SER A 40 -23.66 -0.12 -36.80
CA SER A 40 -22.61 0.64 -37.48
C SER A 40 -21.71 1.34 -36.46
N PRO A 41 -20.80 0.61 -35.80
CA PRO A 41 -19.94 1.18 -34.77
C PRO A 41 -18.91 2.14 -35.39
N SER A 42 -18.89 3.37 -34.89
CA SER A 42 -17.91 4.39 -35.26
C SER A 42 -17.23 4.94 -34.00
N ILE A 43 -15.91 5.00 -34.02
CA ILE A 43 -15.13 5.58 -32.91
C ILE A 43 -15.17 7.10 -33.06
N ASP A 44 -16.00 7.74 -32.25
CA ASP A 44 -16.13 9.19 -32.19
C ASP A 44 -15.25 9.81 -31.08
N GLN A 45 -15.25 11.14 -31.01
CA GLN A 45 -14.47 11.86 -30.01
C GLN A 45 -14.90 11.51 -28.57
N ALA A 46 -16.20 11.26 -28.36
CA ALA A 46 -16.74 10.91 -27.05
C ALA A 46 -16.22 9.56 -26.55
N ALA A 47 -16.18 8.56 -27.43
CA ALA A 47 -15.64 7.23 -27.14
C ALA A 47 -14.16 7.29 -26.73
N VAL A 48 -13.35 8.07 -27.45
CA VAL A 48 -11.92 8.24 -27.15
C VAL A 48 -11.71 8.99 -25.84
N GLN A 49 -12.45 10.09 -25.62
CA GLN A 49 -12.35 10.88 -24.39
C GLN A 49 -12.73 10.05 -23.15
N TRP A 50 -13.82 9.28 -23.24
CA TRP A 50 -14.24 8.38 -22.18
C TRP A 50 -13.16 7.33 -21.88
N ALA A 51 -12.66 6.65 -22.92
CA ALA A 51 -11.65 5.61 -22.78
C ALA A 51 -10.33 6.15 -22.20
N SER A 52 -9.89 7.32 -22.63
CA SER A 52 -8.69 7.99 -22.10
C SER A 52 -8.86 8.38 -20.63
N GLN A 53 -10.00 8.95 -20.23
CA GLN A 53 -10.27 9.30 -18.84
C GLN A 53 -10.32 8.06 -17.95
N PHE A 54 -11.01 7.01 -18.41
CA PHE A 54 -11.09 5.74 -17.70
C PHE A 54 -9.71 5.10 -17.50
N MET A 55 -8.90 5.02 -18.56
CA MET A 55 -7.55 4.46 -18.47
C MET A 55 -6.64 5.29 -17.57
N MET A 56 -6.75 6.62 -17.59
CA MET A 56 -6.00 7.47 -16.68
C MET A 56 -6.40 7.29 -15.23
N HIS A 57 -7.70 7.15 -14.95
CA HIS A 57 -8.15 6.79 -13.61
C HIS A 57 -7.61 5.43 -13.17
N GLN A 58 -7.69 4.42 -14.05
CA GLN A 58 -7.23 3.07 -13.74
C GLN A 58 -5.71 3.00 -13.51
N THR A 59 -4.91 3.67 -14.34
CA THR A 59 -3.45 3.76 -14.16
C THR A 59 -3.11 4.49 -12.87
N ARG A 60 -3.80 5.59 -12.53
CA ARG A 60 -3.60 6.30 -11.25
C ARG A 60 -3.98 5.43 -10.06
N ARG A 61 -5.07 4.66 -10.15
CA ARG A 61 -5.46 3.69 -9.11
C ARG A 61 -4.43 2.58 -8.97
N MET A 62 -3.91 2.06 -10.08
CA MET A 62 -2.86 1.03 -10.05
C MET A 62 -1.56 1.58 -9.46
N LEU A 63 -1.15 2.80 -9.80
CA LEU A 63 0.01 3.47 -9.21
C LEU A 63 -0.20 3.81 -7.73
N PHE A 64 -1.40 4.22 -7.34
CA PHE A 64 -1.76 4.44 -5.94
C PHE A 64 -1.72 3.13 -5.15
N MET A 65 -2.25 2.05 -5.72
CA MET A 65 -2.17 0.71 -5.14
C MET A 65 -0.74 0.22 -5.05
N ALA A 66 0.08 0.40 -6.10
CA ALA A 66 1.50 0.08 -6.10
C ALA A 66 2.26 0.90 -5.04
N ALA A 67 2.06 2.22 -4.97
CA ALA A 67 2.63 3.06 -3.92
C ALA A 67 2.16 2.66 -2.52
N SER A 68 0.95 2.10 -2.40
CA SER A 68 0.40 1.57 -1.14
C SER A 68 0.82 0.11 -0.85
N HIS A 69 1.29 -0.64 -1.85
CA HIS A 69 1.63 -2.08 -1.82
C HIS A 69 3.12 -2.35 -2.11
N VAL A 70 3.97 -1.31 -2.19
CA VAL A 70 5.40 -1.41 -1.87
C VAL A 70 5.53 -1.60 -0.35
N ALA A 71 4.90 -2.66 0.14
CA ALA A 71 5.21 -3.32 1.39
C ALA A 71 6.08 -4.52 0.99
N ASP A 72 7.35 -4.27 0.70
CA ASP A 72 8.34 -5.22 0.16
C ASP A 72 8.69 -6.41 1.09
N ASN A 73 7.95 -6.67 2.18
CA ASN A 73 8.29 -7.73 3.14
C ASN A 73 7.05 -8.21 3.93
N PRO A 74 6.76 -9.53 3.98
CA PRO A 74 5.78 -10.11 4.92
C PRO A 74 5.93 -9.59 6.36
N PHE A 75 7.17 -9.30 6.78
CA PHE A 75 7.49 -8.64 8.04
C PHE A 75 6.84 -7.27 8.20
N HIS A 76 6.86 -6.44 7.16
CA HIS A 76 6.26 -5.11 7.22
C HIS A 76 4.73 -5.17 7.28
N ALA A 77 4.11 -6.13 6.59
CA ALA A 77 2.68 -6.39 6.72
C ALA A 77 2.31 -6.78 8.16
N ASP A 78 3.14 -7.61 8.81
CA ASP A 78 2.97 -7.96 10.21
C ASP A 78 3.21 -6.77 11.16
N CYS A 79 4.17 -5.87 10.87
CA CYS A 79 4.36 -4.61 11.60
C CYS A 79 3.09 -3.74 11.54
N LEU A 80 2.53 -3.53 10.36
CA LEU A 80 1.29 -2.76 10.18
C LEU A 80 0.13 -3.39 10.95
N LYS A 81 -0.03 -4.71 10.83
CA LYS A 81 -1.06 -5.46 11.56
C LYS A 81 -0.91 -5.31 13.08
N LEU A 82 0.31 -5.35 13.60
CA LEU A 82 0.59 -5.13 15.02
C LEU A 82 0.15 -3.72 15.45
N LYS A 83 0.52 -2.69 14.68
CA LYS A 83 0.11 -1.29 14.94
C LYS A 83 -1.40 -1.11 14.92
N GLU A 84 -2.12 -1.72 13.97
CA GLU A 84 -3.59 -1.69 13.94
C GLU A 84 -4.21 -2.31 15.20
N LYS A 85 -3.64 -3.41 15.72
CA LYS A 85 -4.13 -4.03 16.96
C LYS A 85 -3.90 -3.15 18.18
N LEU A 86 -2.81 -2.39 18.21
CA LEU A 86 -2.57 -1.39 19.26
C LEU A 86 -3.52 -0.22 19.12
N ARG A 87 -3.74 0.34 17.92
CA ARG A 87 -4.68 1.45 17.69
C ARG A 87 -6.12 1.12 18.13
N GLY A 88 -6.56 -0.11 17.88
CA GLY A 88 -7.90 -0.58 18.26
C GLY A 88 -8.05 -0.95 19.75
N ALA A 89 -7.00 -0.83 20.56
CA ALA A 89 -7.05 -1.13 21.98
C ALA A 89 -7.33 0.12 22.83
N PRO A 90 -8.03 -0.02 23.97
CA PRO A 90 -8.23 1.10 24.89
C PRO A 90 -6.88 1.63 25.38
N GLY A 91 -6.69 2.95 25.33
CA GLY A 91 -5.42 3.59 25.65
C GLY A 91 -4.28 3.27 24.68
N ARG A 92 -4.58 2.65 23.53
CA ARG A 92 -3.62 2.20 22.51
C ARG A 92 -2.49 1.32 23.04
N ARG A 93 -2.81 0.60 24.11
CA ARG A 93 -1.89 -0.22 24.89
C ARG A 93 -2.41 -1.64 24.95
N LEU A 94 -1.51 -2.61 24.80
CA LEU A 94 -1.82 -4.03 25.04
C LEU A 94 -0.66 -4.70 25.78
N SER A 95 -1.00 -5.61 26.69
CA SER A 95 -0.01 -6.46 27.34
C SER A 95 0.62 -7.45 26.35
N HIS A 96 1.85 -7.86 26.63
CA HIS A 96 2.62 -8.77 25.79
C HIS A 96 1.83 -10.05 25.43
N SER A 97 1.27 -10.72 26.45
CA SER A 97 0.53 -11.98 26.25
C SER A 97 -0.72 -11.81 25.38
N VAL A 98 -1.42 -10.69 25.51
CA VAL A 98 -2.63 -10.41 24.71
C VAL A 98 -2.25 -10.09 23.26
N LEU A 99 -1.22 -9.27 23.06
CA LEU A 99 -0.78 -8.88 21.72
C LEU A 99 -0.21 -10.08 20.95
N LEU A 100 0.64 -10.90 21.59
CA LEU A 100 1.18 -12.12 21.01
C LEU A 100 0.07 -13.09 20.58
N LYS A 101 -0.94 -13.31 21.45
CA LYS A 101 -2.09 -14.19 21.16
C LYS A 101 -2.94 -13.66 20.00
N ARG A 102 -3.13 -12.34 19.90
CA ARG A 102 -3.89 -11.71 18.80
C ARG A 102 -3.16 -11.76 17.46
N MET A 103 -1.83 -11.70 17.47
CA MET A 103 -1.02 -11.75 16.26
C MET A 103 -0.95 -13.16 15.66
N LYS A 104 -1.04 -14.21 16.48
CA LYS A 104 -0.91 -15.63 16.06
C LYS A 104 0.43 -15.93 15.37
N LEU A 105 1.51 -15.31 15.86
CA LEU A 105 2.87 -15.45 15.34
C LEU A 105 3.74 -16.29 16.30
N LYS A 106 4.86 -16.81 15.80
CA LYS A 106 5.87 -17.46 16.65
C LYS A 106 6.53 -16.42 17.56
N ALA A 107 6.78 -16.78 18.81
CA ALA A 107 7.30 -15.85 19.83
C ALA A 107 8.67 -15.22 19.50
N LYS A 108 9.52 -15.90 18.72
CA LYS A 108 10.80 -15.35 18.25
C LYS A 108 10.57 -14.22 17.24
N TYR A 109 9.79 -14.50 16.20
CA TYR A 109 9.44 -13.54 15.15
C TYR A 109 8.63 -12.34 15.69
N PHE A 110 7.75 -12.58 16.68
CA PHE A 110 7.05 -11.50 17.37
C PHE A 110 7.99 -10.53 18.10
N ARG A 111 9.05 -11.04 18.74
CA ARG A 111 10.07 -10.20 19.38
C ARG A 111 10.81 -9.36 18.36
N GLU A 112 11.21 -9.95 17.23
CA GLU A 112 11.87 -9.23 16.14
C GLU A 112 11.01 -8.07 15.61
N LEU A 113 9.69 -8.27 15.47
CA LEU A 113 8.74 -7.22 15.09
C LEU A 113 8.67 -6.08 16.12
N ILE A 114 8.54 -6.42 17.40
CA ILE A 114 8.51 -5.42 18.49
C ILE A 114 9.82 -4.65 18.56
N ASP A 115 10.96 -5.34 18.51
CA ASP A 115 12.28 -4.71 18.59
C ASP A 115 12.47 -3.72 17.42
N THR A 116 12.03 -4.09 16.22
CA THR A 116 12.06 -3.19 15.06
C THR A 116 11.19 -1.96 15.27
N LEU A 117 9.93 -2.13 15.71
CA LEU A 117 9.02 -1.01 15.94
C LEU A 117 9.48 -0.09 17.09
N VAL A 118 10.16 -0.64 18.09
CA VAL A 118 10.78 0.13 19.17
C VAL A 118 11.98 0.93 18.66
N GLN A 119 12.85 0.31 17.84
CA GLN A 119 13.99 1.00 17.21
C GLN A 119 13.54 2.12 16.28
N GLN A 120 12.42 1.93 15.58
CA GLN A 120 11.81 2.94 14.72
C GLN A 120 11.11 4.07 15.51
N GLY A 121 10.96 3.93 16.83
CA GLY A 121 10.25 4.89 17.66
C GLY A 121 8.73 4.90 17.45
N GLU A 122 8.16 3.82 16.88
CA GLU A 122 6.71 3.70 16.67
C GLU A 122 6.00 3.05 17.87
N VAL A 123 6.71 2.23 18.65
CA VAL A 123 6.17 1.54 19.83
C VAL A 123 7.06 1.78 21.03
N LYS A 124 6.45 2.01 22.20
CA LYS A 124 7.13 2.11 23.49
C LYS A 124 6.83 0.88 24.34
N VAL A 125 7.87 0.37 25.00
CA VAL A 125 7.70 -0.65 26.05
C VAL A 125 7.43 0.06 27.37
N VAL A 126 6.28 -0.23 27.97
CA VAL A 126 5.89 0.28 29.29
C VAL A 126 5.87 -0.90 30.24
N THR A 127 6.71 -0.84 31.27
CA THR A 127 6.75 -1.85 32.32
C THR A 127 6.05 -1.30 33.55
N THR A 128 4.88 -1.85 33.88
CA THR A 128 4.11 -1.44 35.05
C THR A 128 4.44 -2.35 36.22
N PRO A 129 4.96 -1.81 37.36
CA PRO A 129 5.24 -2.61 38.54
C PRO A 129 3.92 -3.10 39.16
N ARG A 130 3.85 -4.40 39.45
CA ARG A 130 2.75 -5.06 40.16
C ARG A 130 3.35 -5.79 41.36
N ALA A 131 2.54 -6.12 42.37
CA ALA A 131 2.93 -6.90 43.55
C ALA A 131 3.47 -8.33 43.27
N GLY A 132 3.77 -8.66 42.01
CA GLY A 132 4.40 -9.89 41.54
C GLY A 132 5.33 -9.56 40.37
N SER A 133 5.33 -10.38 39.32
CA SER A 133 6.14 -10.08 38.13
C SER A 133 5.67 -8.82 37.41
N PRO A 134 6.59 -7.94 36.98
CA PRO A 134 6.24 -6.73 36.23
C PRO A 134 5.54 -7.10 34.91
N VAL A 135 4.47 -6.36 34.59
CA VAL A 135 3.72 -6.57 33.34
C VAL A 135 4.35 -5.72 32.25
N VAL A 136 4.73 -6.37 31.16
CA VAL A 136 5.24 -5.70 29.96
C VAL A 136 4.06 -5.36 29.05
N GLU A 137 3.90 -4.08 28.76
CA GLU A 137 2.89 -3.54 27.86
C GLU A 137 3.55 -2.80 26.70
N TYR A 138 2.88 -2.82 25.56
CA TYR A 138 3.31 -2.10 24.36
C TYR A 138 2.31 -0.99 24.07
N GLU A 139 2.84 0.22 23.92
CA GLU A 139 2.09 1.43 23.61
C GLU A 139 2.48 1.94 22.23
N LEU A 140 1.50 2.30 21.41
CA LEU A 140 1.77 2.95 20.14
C LEU A 140 2.08 4.44 20.34
N ILE A 141 3.22 4.91 19.82
CA ILE A 141 3.62 6.32 19.82
C ILE A 141 2.98 6.98 18.59
N GLU A 142 2.27 8.10 18.77
CA GLU A 142 1.86 8.91 17.62
C GLU A 142 3.11 9.57 17.02
N GLY A 143 3.43 9.20 15.78
CA GLY A 143 4.34 10.01 14.98
C GLY A 143 3.75 11.41 14.86
N VAL A 144 4.47 12.40 15.38
CA VAL A 144 4.27 13.80 15.02
C VAL A 144 4.39 13.87 13.49
N LYS A 145 3.30 14.25 12.83
CA LYS A 145 3.28 14.53 11.39
C LYS A 145 4.26 15.63 11.03
#